data_AF-J0Q888-F1
#
_entry.id   AF-J0Q888-F1
#
_cell.length_a   1.000
_cell.length_b   1.000
_cell.length_c   1.000
_cell.angle_alpha   90.00
_cell.angle_beta   90.00
_cell.angle_gamma   90.00
#
_symmetry.space_group_name_H-M   'P 1'
#
loop_
_entity.id
_entity.type
_entity.pdbx_description
1 polymer ?
#
loop_
_entity_poly.entity_id
_entity_poly.type
_entity_poly.pdbx_seq_one_letter_code
_entity_poly.pdbx_strand_id
1 'polypeptide(L)'
;MDTLCKETLKSIDPIEPAAAYIGGKIRLAKTIIKIIEAIPHRTYAEPFVGMGGIFFRRKLIPLYEVINDRSGDVVNFFRVLQRHYHPFMDLLEFQISSREAF
;
A
#
# COMPACT_ATOMS: atom_id res chain seq x y z
N MET A 1 -29.30 -8.91 -11.36
CA MET A 1 -28.13 -8.69 -10.48
C MET A 1 -26.87 -8.28 -11.24
N ASP A 2 -26.82 -8.45 -12.57
CA ASP A 2 -25.61 -8.17 -13.38
C ASP A 2 -25.37 -6.69 -13.72
N THR A 3 -26.38 -5.83 -13.59
CA THR A 3 -26.25 -4.38 -13.87
C THR A 3 -25.53 -3.60 -12.76
N LEU A 4 -25.40 -4.17 -11.56
CA LEU A 4 -24.70 -3.57 -10.40
C LEU A 4 -23.18 -3.85 -10.39
N CYS A 5 -22.69 -4.76 -11.24
CA CYS A 5 -21.27 -5.11 -11.32
C CYS A 5 -20.49 -4.24 -12.34
N LYS A 6 -21.14 -3.20 -12.91
CA LYS A 6 -20.57 -2.36 -13.97
C LYS A 6 -19.81 -1.13 -13.49
N GLU A 7 -19.75 -0.86 -12.19
CA GLU A 7 -18.89 0.19 -11.62
C GLU A 7 -17.59 -0.42 -11.08
N THR A 8 -16.82 -1.09 -11.93
CA THR A 8 -15.96 -2.15 -11.40
C THR A 8 -14.59 -1.70 -10.95
N LEU A 9 -13.96 -0.67 -11.53
CA LEU A 9 -12.66 -0.16 -11.07
C LEU A 9 -12.44 1.31 -11.48
N LYS A 10 -11.90 2.15 -10.60
CA LYS A 10 -11.52 3.55 -10.86
C LYS A 10 -10.03 3.66 -11.18
N SER A 11 -9.67 4.41 -12.23
CA SER A 11 -8.27 4.70 -12.57
C SER A 11 -7.62 5.67 -11.59
N ILE A 12 -6.38 5.38 -11.21
CA ILE A 12 -5.52 6.21 -10.36
C ILE A 12 -4.07 6.22 -10.87
N ASP A 13 -3.31 7.23 -10.47
CA ASP A 13 -1.87 7.21 -10.63
C ASP A 13 -1.23 6.35 -9.53
N PRO A 14 -0.40 5.35 -9.88
CA PRO A 14 0.25 4.49 -8.90
C PRO A 14 1.33 5.27 -8.14
N ILE A 15 1.51 4.91 -6.87
CA ILE A 15 2.56 5.49 -6.01
C ILE A 15 3.58 4.44 -5.60
N GLU A 16 4.76 4.89 -5.22
CA GLU A 16 5.79 4.01 -4.66
C GLU A 16 5.53 3.74 -3.18
N PRO A 17 5.76 2.51 -2.70
CA PRO A 17 5.84 2.22 -1.26
C PRO A 17 6.79 3.16 -0.54
N ALA A 18 6.41 3.56 0.67
CA ALA A 18 7.21 4.48 1.47
C ALA A 18 8.57 3.90 1.92
N ALA A 19 8.73 2.56 1.91
CA ALA A 19 10.00 1.91 2.23
C ALA A 19 10.15 0.56 1.52
N ALA A 20 11.40 0.09 1.40
CA ALA A 20 11.70 -1.27 0.98
C ALA A 20 11.28 -2.28 2.06
N TYR A 21 10.91 -3.49 1.63
CA TYR A 21 10.54 -4.57 2.56
C TYR A 21 11.06 -5.92 2.05
N ILE A 22 11.50 -6.76 2.98
CA ILE A 22 11.90 -8.14 2.68
C ILE A 22 10.69 -8.88 2.10
N GLY A 23 10.89 -9.57 0.97
CA GLY A 23 9.80 -10.27 0.28
C GLY A 23 8.93 -9.37 -0.61
N GLY A 24 9.32 -8.10 -0.81
CA GLY A 24 8.68 -7.17 -1.72
C GLY A 24 8.56 -7.74 -3.14
N LYS A 25 7.35 -7.73 -3.70
CA LYS A 25 7.05 -8.35 -5.01
C LYS A 25 7.36 -7.44 -6.20
N ILE A 26 8.35 -6.55 -6.09
CA ILE A 26 8.60 -5.50 -7.09
C ILE A 26 8.83 -6.07 -8.51
N ARG A 27 9.62 -7.15 -8.63
CA ARG A 27 9.89 -7.81 -9.91
C ARG A 27 8.65 -8.46 -10.53
N LEU A 28 7.69 -8.87 -9.70
CA LEU A 28 6.45 -9.52 -10.12
C LEU A 28 5.25 -8.56 -10.16
N ALA A 29 5.43 -7.31 -9.71
CA ALA A 29 4.33 -6.38 -9.48
C ALA A 29 3.53 -6.16 -10.76
N LYS A 30 4.20 -5.88 -11.89
CA LYS A 30 3.55 -5.68 -13.19
C LYS A 30 2.67 -6.87 -13.60
N THR A 31 3.16 -8.09 -13.38
CA THR A 31 2.43 -9.33 -13.73
C THR A 31 1.23 -9.54 -12.81
N ILE A 32 1.43 -9.42 -11.50
CA ILE A 32 0.38 -9.59 -10.49
C ILE A 32 -0.74 -8.56 -10.67
N ILE A 33 -0.38 -7.29 -10.87
CA ILE A 33 -1.33 -6.19 -11.07
C ILE A 33 -2.17 -6.43 -12.32
N LYS A 34 -1.55 -6.83 -13.44
CA LYS A 34 -2.29 -7.16 -14.68
C LYS A 34 -3.35 -8.24 -14.45
N ILE A 35 -3.07 -9.25 -13.63
CA ILE A 35 -4.01 -10.33 -13.31
C ILE A 35 -5.16 -9.80 -12.45
N ILE A 36 -4.85 -9.04 -11.40
CA ILE A 36 -5.86 -8.45 -10.50
C ILE A 36 -6.81 -7.53 -11.27
N GLU A 37 -6.25 -6.65 -12.10
CA GLU A 37 -6.99 -5.64 -12.87
C GLU A 37 -7.87 -6.23 -13.97
N ALA A 38 -7.56 -7.46 -14.43
CA ALA A 38 -8.38 -8.17 -15.39
C ALA A 38 -9.64 -8.81 -14.77
N ILE A 39 -9.72 -8.88 -13.44
CA ILE A 39 -10.83 -9.51 -12.71
C ILE A 39 -11.75 -8.40 -12.20
N PRO A 40 -13.02 -8.32 -12.62
CA PRO A 40 -13.96 -7.36 -12.04
C PRO A 40 -14.26 -7.73 -10.58
N HIS A 41 -14.05 -6.80 -9.65
CA HIS A 41 -14.29 -7.01 -8.23
C HIS A 41 -14.69 -5.70 -7.54
N ARG A 42 -15.48 -5.81 -6.47
CA ARG A 42 -15.84 -4.65 -5.62
C ARG A 42 -14.90 -4.43 -4.45
N THR A 43 -14.14 -5.45 -4.08
CA THR A 43 -13.23 -5.41 -2.93
C THR A 43 -11.89 -6.00 -3.28
N TYR A 44 -10.81 -5.28 -3.00
CA TYR A 44 -9.45 -5.80 -3.00
C TYR A 44 -8.99 -6.01 -1.55
N ALA A 45 -8.47 -7.19 -1.25
CA ALA A 45 -7.95 -7.50 0.07
C ALA A 45 -6.52 -8.05 -0.03
N GLU A 46 -5.59 -7.47 0.73
CA GLU A 46 -4.19 -7.90 0.82
C GLU A 46 -3.84 -8.23 2.29
N PRO A 47 -3.97 -9.51 2.71
CA PRO A 47 -3.77 -9.91 4.11
C PRO A 47 -2.32 -9.81 4.62
N PHE A 48 -1.36 -9.73 3.70
CA PHE A 48 0.09 -9.69 3.93
C PHE A 48 0.71 -8.55 3.11
N VAL A 49 0.33 -7.32 3.45
CA VAL A 49 0.64 -6.14 2.64
C VAL A 49 2.13 -5.78 2.63
N GLY A 50 2.88 -6.07 3.71
CA GLY A 50 4.23 -5.55 3.90
C GLY A 50 4.24 -4.03 3.75
N MET A 51 5.13 -3.48 2.92
CA MET A 51 5.11 -2.04 2.60
C MET A 51 4.12 -1.63 1.48
N GLY A 52 3.19 -2.50 1.08
CA GLY A 52 2.18 -2.19 0.06
C GLY A 52 2.69 -2.24 -1.38
N GLY A 53 3.63 -3.15 -1.64
CA GLY A 53 4.32 -3.24 -2.93
C GLY A 53 3.40 -3.49 -4.14
N ILE A 54 2.29 -4.19 -3.94
CA ILE A 54 1.23 -4.38 -4.93
C ILE A 54 0.14 -3.33 -4.72
N PHE A 55 -0.36 -3.19 -3.48
CA PHE A 55 -1.39 -2.23 -3.10
C PHE A 55 -1.23 -0.85 -3.76
N PHE A 56 -0.08 -0.19 -3.57
CA PHE A 56 0.18 1.17 -4.03
C PHE A 56 0.49 1.29 -5.52
N ARG A 57 0.89 0.18 -6.16
CA ARG A 57 1.31 0.18 -7.57
C ARG A 57 0.18 -0.17 -8.54
N ARG A 58 -0.98 -0.62 -8.04
CA ARG A 58 -2.17 -0.83 -8.88
C ARG A 58 -2.61 0.50 -9.49
N LYS A 59 -3.08 0.43 -10.73
CA LYS A 59 -3.59 1.58 -11.49
C LYS A 59 -5.11 1.67 -11.37
N LEU A 60 -5.73 0.61 -10.89
CA LEU A 60 -7.17 0.49 -10.74
C LEU A 60 -7.52 0.16 -9.28
N ILE A 61 -8.42 0.96 -8.70
CA ILE A 61 -8.96 0.72 -7.35
C ILE A 61 -10.44 0.32 -7.43
N PRO A 62 -10.85 -0.73 -6.69
CA PRO A 62 -12.26 -1.07 -6.54
C PRO A 62 -12.94 -0.17 -5.49
N LEU A 63 -14.23 -0.40 -5.24
CA LEU A 63 -15.02 0.37 -4.27
C LEU A 63 -14.49 0.23 -2.83
N TYR A 64 -13.95 -0.93 -2.47
CA TYR A 64 -13.45 -1.21 -1.13
C TYR A 64 -12.05 -1.81 -1.16
N GLU A 65 -11.21 -1.37 -0.23
CA GLU A 65 -9.84 -1.82 -0.12
C GLU A 65 -9.50 -2.16 1.33
N VAL A 66 -8.93 -3.35 1.54
CA VAL A 66 -8.57 -3.85 2.86
C VAL A 66 -7.14 -4.34 2.82
N ILE A 67 -6.30 -3.80 3.70
CA ILE A 67 -4.92 -4.25 3.88
C ILE A 67 -4.73 -4.73 5.31
N ASN A 68 -3.89 -5.74 5.49
CA ASN A 68 -3.49 -6.24 6.79
C ASN A 68 -2.02 -6.68 6.77
N ASP A 69 -1.40 -6.69 7.94
CA ASP A 69 -0.12 -7.35 8.16
C ASP A 69 -0.09 -7.94 9.58
N ARG A 70 0.71 -8.99 9.78
CA ARG A 70 0.96 -9.53 11.13
C ARG A 70 1.96 -8.66 11.90
N SER A 71 2.88 -7.98 11.21
CA SER A 71 3.89 -7.16 11.84
C SER A 71 3.28 -5.88 12.43
N GLY A 72 3.41 -5.72 13.75
CA GLY A 72 2.98 -4.51 14.44
C GLY A 72 3.69 -3.25 13.95
N ASP A 73 4.95 -3.36 13.53
CA ASP A 73 5.75 -2.25 13.02
C ASP A 73 5.20 -1.72 11.69
N VAL A 74 4.81 -2.63 10.78
CA VAL A 74 4.18 -2.27 9.51
C VAL A 74 2.87 -1.52 9.75
N VAL A 75 2.01 -2.08 10.61
CA VAL A 75 0.71 -1.49 10.94
C VAL A 75 0.89 -0.13 11.64
N ASN A 76 1.86 -0.02 12.56
CA ASN A 76 2.15 1.22 13.26
C ASN A 76 2.67 2.30 12.31
N PHE A 77 3.59 1.94 11.41
CA PHE A 77 4.14 2.85 10.42
C PHE A 77 3.04 3.50 9.56
N PHE A 78 2.16 2.71 8.94
CA PHE A 78 1.05 3.26 8.16
C PHE A 78 0.06 4.06 9.01
N ARG A 79 -0.17 3.67 10.26
CA ARG A 79 -1.04 4.42 11.18
C ARG A 79 -0.46 5.79 11.52
N VAL A 80 0.85 5.88 11.76
CA VAL A 80 1.55 7.15 12.00
C VAL A 80 1.49 8.03 10.77
N LEU A 81 1.77 7.49 9.58
CA LEU A 81 1.63 8.24 8.32
C LEU A 81 0.22 8.78 8.12
N GLN A 82 -0.82 8.01 8.49
CA GLN A 82 -2.22 8.44 8.34
C GLN A 82 -2.65 9.49 9.38
N ARG A 83 -2.17 9.40 10.63
CA ARG A 83 -2.71 10.18 11.76
C ARG A 83 -1.81 11.29 12.25
N HIS A 84 -0.51 11.18 12.00
CA HIS A 84 0.54 12.05 12.56
C HIS A 84 1.60 12.37 11.51
N TYR A 85 1.20 12.58 10.25
CA TYR A 85 2.11 12.84 9.14
C TYR A 85 3.07 14.00 9.42
N HIS A 86 2.57 15.19 9.79
CA HIS A 86 3.41 16.36 10.02
C HIS A 86 4.43 16.14 11.15
N PRO A 87 4.05 15.72 12.38
CA PRO A 87 5.03 15.40 13.42
C PRO A 87 6.05 14.35 13.02
N PHE A 88 5.65 13.34 12.22
CA PHE A 88 6.56 12.33 11.73
C PHE A 88 7.59 12.90 10.74
N MET A 89 7.16 13.78 9.83
CA MET A 89 8.06 14.46 8.90
C MET A 89 9.00 15.43 9.61
N ASP A 90 8.51 16.20 10.58
CA ASP A 90 9.34 17.10 11.40
C ASP A 90 10.42 16.30 12.15
N LEU A 91 10.05 15.16 12.73
CA LEU A 91 11.02 14.26 13.36
C LEU A 91 12.09 13.81 12.37
N LEU A 92 11.69 13.33 11.18
CA LEU A 92 12.64 12.86 10.17
C LEU A 92 13.58 13.96 9.66
N GLU A 93 13.08 15.19 9.52
CA GLU A 93 13.88 16.33 9.04
C GLU A 93 14.92 16.79 10.07
N PHE A 94 14.55 16.82 11.34
CA PHE A 94 15.40 17.38 12.41
C PHE A 94 16.11 16.31 13.28
N GLN A 95 15.89 15.03 13.03
CA GLN A 95 16.53 13.95 13.79
C GLN A 95 18.03 13.92 13.51
N ILE A 96 18.82 14.00 14.58
CA ILE A 96 20.27 13.84 14.52
C ILE A 96 20.57 12.41 14.08
N SER A 97 21.14 12.26 12.88
CA SER A 97 21.55 10.98 12.34
C SER A 97 23.02 10.72 12.70
N SER A 98 23.26 9.88 13.72
CA SER A 98 24.60 9.47 14.14
C SER A 98 24.64 8.01 14.56
N ARG A 99 25.79 7.34 14.43
CA ARG A 99 25.92 5.93 14.84
C ARG A 99 25.56 5.71 16.31
N GLU A 100 25.83 6.68 17.18
CA GLU A 100 25.49 6.58 18.60
C GLU A 100 23.99 6.64 18.86
N ALA A 101 23.24 7.35 18.00
CA ALA A 101 21.78 7.47 18.08
C ALA A 101 21.02 6.28 17.43
N PHE A 102 21.72 5.27 16.89
CA PHE A 102 21.15 4.11 16.18
C PHE A 102 21.53 2.77 16.82
#